data_AF-A0A418Q0I8-F1
#
_entry.id   AF-A0A418Q0I8-F1
#
_cell.length_a   1.000
_cell.length_b   1.000
_cell.length_c   1.000
_cell.angle_alpha   90.00
_cell.angle_beta   90.00
_cell.angle_gamma   90.00
#
_symmetry.space_group_name_H-M   'P 1'
#
loop_
_entity.id
_entity.type
_entity.pdbx_description
1 polymer ?
#
loop_
_entity_poly.entity_id
_entity_poly.type
_entity_poly.pdbx_seq_one_letter_code
_entity_poly.pdbx_strand_id
1 'polypeptide(L)'
;MRPIMFVLAVAGLAACDRNSNTTDGPGVPLTPASISYDGADYRDDAAKVAHGERLSVLLGCKGCHGDDLRGRNVTAEDKAMGDWWAPNVTLAMASYDDAALDKLIRHGQPKDGRAFYFMPAESLQYVSDADYAALVAYLRTLEAGGDKMPPVKKGPLFIELEKKGEFAPSTEMIRRFRAQEPEDLGQQHKLGRYIAMTVCSECHNGKLQGYEGFSPSLNIVGTYNDAELARLLTTGEGKVKKDLGLMSITGKHRFSKFTDHERTAVVRYLKARADQPQPAQAQ
;
A
#
# COMPACT_ATOMS: atom_id res chain seq x y z
N MET A 1 -18.68 75.17 -32.63
CA MET A 1 -18.03 74.63 -33.83
C MET A 1 -17.20 73.42 -33.43
N ARG A 2 -17.50 72.23 -33.97
CA ARG A 2 -16.64 71.02 -33.89
C ARG A 2 -15.50 71.15 -34.91
N PRO A 3 -14.37 70.44 -34.76
CA PRO A 3 -14.24 69.09 -35.34
C PRO A 3 -13.67 68.06 -34.34
N ILE A 4 -14.27 66.87 -34.20
CA ILE A 4 -13.90 65.60 -34.90
C ILE A 4 -12.48 65.13 -34.59
N MET A 5 -12.36 64.08 -33.77
CA MET A 5 -11.54 62.91 -34.15
C MET A 5 -12.09 61.65 -33.48
N PHE A 6 -12.68 60.80 -34.31
CA PHE A 6 -12.88 59.38 -34.05
C PHE A 6 -11.51 58.69 -34.18
N VAL A 7 -11.12 57.89 -33.18
CA VAL A 7 -10.16 56.79 -33.41
C VAL A 7 -10.81 55.53 -32.88
N LEU A 8 -11.13 54.63 -33.82
CA LEU A 8 -11.52 53.26 -33.58
C LEU A 8 -10.39 52.53 -32.83
N ALA A 9 -10.68 51.99 -31.65
CA ALA A 9 -9.86 50.94 -31.07
C ALA A 9 -10.28 49.60 -31.70
N VAL A 10 -9.44 49.14 -32.62
CA VAL A 10 -9.52 47.84 -33.29
C VAL A 10 -9.28 46.72 -32.28
N ALA A 11 -10.09 45.67 -32.41
CA ALA A 11 -10.02 44.43 -31.67
C ALA A 11 -8.63 43.78 -31.72
N GLY A 12 -8.06 43.54 -30.54
CA GLY A 12 -7.00 42.56 -30.32
C GLY A 12 -7.58 41.36 -29.58
N LEU A 13 -8.05 40.37 -30.33
CA LEU A 13 -8.36 39.03 -29.84
C LEU A 13 -7.06 38.38 -29.34
N ALA A 14 -6.74 38.58 -28.06
CA ALA A 14 -5.76 37.75 -27.37
C ALA A 14 -6.45 36.45 -26.96
N ALA A 15 -6.19 35.41 -27.74
CA ALA A 15 -6.58 34.05 -27.50
C ALA A 15 -6.16 33.61 -26.09
N CYS A 16 -7.13 33.37 -25.21
CA CYS A 16 -6.93 32.47 -24.08
C CYS A 16 -7.05 31.04 -24.63
N ASP A 17 -5.95 30.57 -25.21
CA ASP A 17 -5.76 29.17 -25.57
C ASP A 17 -5.70 28.36 -24.27
N ARG A 18 -6.85 27.83 -23.83
CA ARG A 18 -6.92 26.77 -22.81
C ARG A 18 -6.48 25.48 -23.49
N ASN A 19 -5.18 25.36 -23.69
CA ASN A 19 -4.56 24.10 -24.03
C ASN A 19 -4.17 23.39 -22.73
N SER A 20 -4.95 22.39 -22.37
CA SER A 20 -4.72 21.45 -21.29
C SER A 20 -3.48 20.60 -21.61
N ASN A 21 -2.31 21.12 -21.29
CA ASN A 21 -1.10 20.33 -21.13
C ASN A 21 -0.80 20.22 -19.64
N THR A 22 -1.45 19.25 -18.99
CA THR A 22 -0.91 18.63 -17.78
C THR A 22 0.39 17.94 -18.18
N THR A 23 1.47 18.70 -18.10
CA THR A 23 2.81 18.11 -18.00
C THR A 23 2.87 17.48 -16.62
N ASP A 24 2.98 16.15 -16.59
CA ASP A 24 3.34 15.40 -15.39
C ASP A 24 4.62 16.01 -14.84
N GLY A 25 4.51 16.72 -13.71
CA GLY A 25 5.67 17.22 -12.99
C GLY A 25 6.57 16.04 -12.61
N PRO A 26 7.90 16.25 -12.53
CA PRO A 26 8.81 15.21 -12.05
C PRO A 26 8.32 14.77 -10.67
N GLY A 27 7.87 13.51 -10.58
CA GLY A 27 7.38 12.94 -9.34
C GLY A 27 8.38 13.21 -8.24
N VAL A 28 7.92 13.88 -7.17
CA VAL A 28 8.75 14.16 -5.99
C VAL A 28 9.51 12.88 -5.64
N PRO A 29 10.86 12.90 -5.64
CA PRO A 29 11.64 11.73 -5.31
C PRO A 29 11.16 11.18 -3.97
N LEU A 30 10.82 9.89 -3.94
CA LEU A 30 10.56 9.21 -2.68
C LEU A 30 11.80 9.36 -1.83
N THR A 31 11.69 10.10 -0.73
CA THR A 31 12.68 10.03 0.34
C THR A 31 12.25 8.84 1.18
N PRO A 32 13.02 7.74 1.21
CA PRO A 32 12.67 6.57 2.00
C PRO A 32 12.44 6.96 3.46
N ALA A 33 11.51 6.29 4.11
CA ALA A 33 11.22 6.58 5.50
C ALA A 33 12.49 6.39 6.36
N SER A 34 12.82 7.38 7.19
CA SER A 34 13.92 7.27 8.16
C SER A 34 13.55 6.44 9.41
N ILE A 35 12.34 5.89 9.43
CA ILE A 35 11.84 4.98 10.46
C ILE A 35 11.78 3.58 9.86
N SER A 36 12.11 2.56 10.65
CA SER A 36 12.08 1.17 10.23
C SER A 36 11.35 0.33 11.27
N TYR A 37 11.00 -0.90 10.89
CA TYR A 37 10.54 -1.92 11.82
C TYR A 37 11.65 -2.30 12.83
N ASP A 38 11.26 -2.84 13.97
CA ASP A 38 12.21 -3.38 14.95
C ASP A 38 12.97 -4.56 14.31
N GLY A 39 14.30 -4.59 14.48
CA GLY A 39 15.19 -5.57 13.83
C GLY A 39 15.89 -5.07 12.57
N ALA A 40 15.60 -3.83 12.14
CA ALA A 40 16.31 -3.20 11.02
C ALA A 40 17.76 -2.80 11.34
N ASP A 41 18.17 -2.82 12.62
CA ASP A 41 19.54 -2.61 13.12
C ASP A 41 20.33 -3.94 13.18
N TYR A 42 20.19 -4.77 12.15
CA TYR A 42 20.82 -6.07 12.06
C TYR A 42 22.35 -6.01 12.20
N ARG A 43 22.93 -6.97 12.91
CA ARG A 43 24.37 -7.03 13.24
C ARG A 43 25.17 -7.96 12.31
N ASP A 44 24.48 -8.82 11.58
CA ASP A 44 25.02 -9.79 10.65
C ASP A 44 23.99 -10.17 9.57
N ASP A 45 24.42 -10.96 8.58
CA ASP A 45 23.58 -11.37 7.45
C ASP A 45 22.42 -12.29 7.89
N ALA A 46 22.62 -13.13 8.91
CA ALA A 46 21.58 -14.02 9.40
C ALA A 46 20.43 -13.23 10.06
N ALA A 47 20.77 -12.23 10.87
CA ALA A 47 19.80 -11.30 11.46
C ALA A 47 19.06 -10.50 10.38
N LYS A 48 19.77 -10.05 9.34
CA LYS A 48 19.18 -9.34 8.20
C LYS A 48 18.16 -10.21 7.44
N VAL A 49 18.51 -11.46 7.16
CA VAL A 49 17.62 -12.43 6.50
C VAL A 49 16.40 -12.74 7.39
N ALA A 50 16.61 -12.98 8.68
CA ALA A 50 15.50 -13.24 9.62
C ALA A 50 14.53 -12.05 9.72
N HIS A 51 15.04 -10.82 9.72
CA HIS A 51 14.21 -9.62 9.65
C HIS A 51 13.40 -9.56 8.34
N GLY A 52 14.05 -9.83 7.22
CA GLY A 52 13.42 -9.90 5.91
C GLY A 52 12.32 -10.95 5.81
N GLU A 53 12.54 -12.14 6.38
CA GLU A 53 11.53 -13.19 6.46
C GLU A 53 10.30 -12.70 7.23
N ARG A 54 10.51 -12.11 8.41
CA ARG A 54 9.45 -11.52 9.24
C ARG A 54 8.69 -10.44 8.47
N LEU A 55 9.39 -9.56 7.74
CA LEU A 55 8.77 -8.52 6.92
C LEU A 55 7.94 -9.11 5.77
N SER A 56 8.37 -10.22 5.15
CA SER A 56 7.59 -10.88 4.08
C SER A 56 6.21 -11.35 4.56
N VAL A 57 6.08 -11.64 5.86
CA VAL A 57 4.81 -12.00 6.51
C VAL A 57 4.01 -10.74 6.85
N LEU A 58 4.63 -9.75 7.48
CA LEU A 58 3.96 -8.50 7.88
C LEU A 58 3.42 -7.71 6.68
N LEU A 59 4.23 -7.55 5.64
CA LEU A 59 3.89 -6.85 4.39
C LEU A 59 3.01 -7.68 3.45
N GLY A 60 2.56 -8.87 3.87
CA GLY A 60 1.51 -9.61 3.17
C GLY A 60 1.95 -10.33 1.89
N CYS A 61 3.26 -10.46 1.64
CA CYS A 61 3.76 -11.09 0.41
C CYS A 61 3.17 -12.50 0.19
N LYS A 62 3.12 -13.31 1.26
CA LYS A 62 2.57 -14.67 1.23
C LYS A 62 1.06 -14.72 0.98
N GLY A 63 0.33 -13.63 1.25
CA GLY A 63 -1.11 -13.55 1.00
C GLY A 63 -1.43 -13.75 -0.48
N CYS A 64 -0.75 -13.03 -1.37
CA CYS A 64 -0.95 -13.19 -2.81
C CYS A 64 -0.02 -14.23 -3.44
N HIS A 65 1.24 -14.31 -2.99
CA HIS A 65 2.24 -15.20 -3.59
C HIS A 65 2.26 -16.62 -3.01
N GLY A 66 1.41 -16.94 -2.03
CA GLY A 66 1.38 -18.24 -1.37
C GLY A 66 2.45 -18.39 -0.28
N ASP A 67 2.30 -19.41 0.58
CA ASP A 67 3.17 -19.61 1.75
C ASP A 67 4.63 -19.90 1.40
N ASP A 68 4.85 -20.53 0.24
CA ASP A 68 6.17 -20.83 -0.35
C ASP A 68 6.61 -19.82 -1.41
N LEU A 69 5.85 -18.73 -1.58
CA LEU A 69 6.10 -17.65 -2.55
C LEU A 69 6.17 -18.10 -4.02
N ARG A 70 5.59 -19.27 -4.36
CA ARG A 70 5.57 -19.80 -5.73
C ARG A 70 4.39 -19.32 -6.58
N GLY A 71 3.54 -18.47 -6.01
CA GLY A 71 2.39 -17.88 -6.68
C GLY A 71 1.14 -18.73 -6.58
N ARG A 72 -0.01 -18.07 -6.66
CA ARG A 72 -1.33 -18.71 -6.73
C ARG A 72 -2.30 -17.81 -7.50
N ASN A 73 -3.44 -18.38 -7.92
CA ASN A 73 -4.55 -17.59 -8.42
C ASN A 73 -5.28 -16.94 -7.23
N VAL A 74 -5.20 -15.61 -7.11
CA VAL A 74 -5.81 -14.88 -5.99
C VAL A 74 -7.31 -14.65 -6.18
N THR A 75 -7.84 -14.85 -7.38
CA THR A 75 -9.26 -14.72 -7.74
C THR A 75 -9.90 -16.06 -8.10
N ALA A 76 -9.34 -17.18 -7.64
CA ALA A 76 -9.85 -18.51 -7.97
C ALA A 76 -11.35 -18.70 -7.63
N GLU A 77 -11.83 -18.00 -6.61
CA GLU A 77 -13.22 -18.03 -6.12
C GLU A 77 -14.09 -16.93 -6.73
N ASP A 78 -13.51 -15.93 -7.39
CA ASP A 78 -14.20 -14.81 -8.03
C ASP A 78 -13.88 -14.73 -9.53
N LYS A 79 -14.57 -15.57 -10.30
CA LYS A 79 -14.37 -15.67 -11.74
C LYS A 79 -14.73 -14.37 -12.50
N ALA A 80 -15.53 -13.49 -11.91
CA ALA A 80 -15.91 -12.24 -12.55
C ALA A 80 -14.73 -11.24 -12.60
N MET A 81 -13.81 -11.35 -11.64
CA MET A 81 -12.56 -10.60 -11.62
C MET A 81 -11.54 -11.12 -12.65
N GLY A 82 -11.67 -12.38 -13.06
CA GLY A 82 -10.78 -13.07 -14.00
C GLY A 82 -9.78 -13.98 -13.30
N ASP A 83 -8.67 -14.30 -13.95
CA ASP A 83 -7.62 -15.16 -13.40
C ASP A 83 -6.39 -14.32 -13.05
N TRP A 84 -6.20 -14.02 -11.78
CA TRP A 84 -5.11 -13.19 -11.30
C TRP A 84 -4.07 -14.06 -10.63
N TRP A 85 -3.07 -14.44 -11.42
CA TRP A 85 -1.97 -15.22 -10.91
C TRP A 85 -0.88 -14.30 -10.37
N ALA A 86 -0.65 -14.35 -9.06
CA ALA A 86 0.53 -13.73 -8.46
C ALA A 86 1.79 -14.46 -8.97
N PRO A 87 2.84 -13.74 -9.41
CA PRO A 87 4.05 -14.37 -9.93
C PRO A 87 4.73 -15.31 -8.93
N ASN A 88 5.40 -16.35 -9.45
CA ASN A 88 6.33 -17.15 -8.66
C ASN A 88 7.57 -16.29 -8.33
N VAL A 89 7.69 -15.86 -7.07
CA VAL A 89 8.77 -14.99 -6.62
C VAL A 89 10.11 -15.72 -6.70
N THR A 90 10.15 -17.01 -6.35
CA THR A 90 11.37 -17.82 -6.35
C THR A 90 12.03 -17.87 -7.74
N LEU A 91 11.23 -17.82 -8.81
CA LEU A 91 11.74 -17.72 -10.19
C LEU A 91 12.00 -16.27 -10.62
N ALA A 92 11.17 -15.34 -10.17
CA ALA A 92 11.26 -13.92 -10.56
C ALA A 92 12.54 -13.26 -10.05
N MET A 93 13.05 -13.65 -8.88
CA MET A 93 14.24 -13.04 -8.28
C MET A 93 15.45 -13.05 -9.22
N ALA A 94 15.70 -14.15 -9.94
CA ALA A 94 16.81 -14.24 -10.88
C ALA A 94 16.72 -13.23 -12.06
N SER A 95 15.53 -12.70 -12.33
CA SER A 95 15.30 -11.74 -13.41
C SER A 95 15.43 -10.29 -12.98
N TYR A 96 15.58 -9.98 -11.69
CA TYR A 96 15.66 -8.61 -11.20
C TYR A 96 16.98 -8.39 -10.48
N ASP A 97 17.72 -7.34 -10.86
CA ASP A 97 18.71 -6.74 -9.96
C ASP A 97 18.00 -5.91 -8.88
N ASP A 98 18.74 -5.44 -7.87
CA ASP A 98 18.15 -4.77 -6.72
C ASP A 98 17.48 -3.44 -7.09
N ALA A 99 18.03 -2.70 -8.07
CA ALA A 99 17.45 -1.43 -8.52
C ALA A 99 16.15 -1.63 -9.31
N ALA A 100 16.09 -2.66 -10.16
CA ALA A 100 14.87 -3.02 -10.89
C ALA A 100 13.82 -3.60 -9.94
N LEU A 101 14.24 -4.37 -8.94
CA LEU A 101 13.34 -4.91 -7.92
C LEU A 101 12.76 -3.79 -7.07
N ASP A 102 13.55 -2.76 -6.79
CA ASP A 102 13.10 -1.58 -6.06
C ASP A 102 11.99 -0.85 -6.83
N LYS A 103 12.26 -0.54 -8.10
CA LYS A 103 11.28 0.05 -9.02
C LYS A 103 9.99 -0.75 -9.08
N LEU A 104 10.07 -2.08 -9.11
CA LEU A 104 8.89 -2.94 -9.08
C LEU A 104 8.13 -2.81 -7.76
N ILE A 105 8.81 -2.97 -6.62
CA ILE A 105 8.18 -3.12 -5.31
C ILE A 105 7.66 -1.79 -4.75
N ARG A 106 8.52 -0.78 -4.69
CA ARG A 106 8.20 0.51 -4.05
C ARG A 106 7.63 1.54 -5.02
N HIS A 107 7.83 1.37 -6.33
CA HIS A 107 7.38 2.34 -7.34
C HIS A 107 6.33 1.79 -8.30
N GLY A 108 5.99 0.50 -8.20
CA GLY A 108 5.00 -0.15 -9.07
C GLY A 108 5.40 -0.16 -10.55
N GLN A 109 6.70 -0.14 -10.85
CA GLN A 109 7.27 -0.01 -12.20
C GLN A 109 8.07 -1.27 -12.56
N PRO A 110 7.49 -2.25 -13.27
CA PRO A 110 8.20 -3.42 -13.72
C PRO A 110 9.19 -3.05 -14.84
N LYS A 111 10.30 -3.79 -14.93
CA LYS A 111 11.38 -3.55 -15.92
C LYS A 111 10.95 -3.70 -17.40
N ASP A 112 9.81 -4.34 -17.65
CA ASP A 112 9.23 -4.56 -18.98
C ASP A 112 8.25 -3.44 -19.39
N GLY A 113 8.04 -2.42 -18.54
CA GLY A 113 7.22 -1.24 -18.85
C GLY A 113 5.70 -1.49 -18.89
N ARG A 114 5.24 -2.71 -18.60
CA ARG A 114 3.79 -3.00 -18.60
C ARG A 114 3.09 -2.29 -17.44
N ALA A 115 1.79 -2.03 -17.63
CA ALA A 115 0.94 -1.62 -16.52
C ALA A 115 0.95 -2.71 -15.42
N PHE A 116 1.16 -2.28 -14.19
CA PHE A 116 1.30 -3.13 -13.02
C PHE A 116 0.13 -2.92 -12.08
N TYR A 117 -0.38 -4.00 -11.49
CA TYR A 117 -1.64 -4.01 -10.75
C TYR A 117 -1.53 -4.92 -9.53
N PHE A 118 -2.43 -4.69 -8.55
CA PHE A 118 -2.75 -5.54 -7.39
C PHE A 118 -1.70 -5.69 -6.30
N MET A 119 -0.41 -5.75 -6.63
CA MET A 119 0.60 -5.69 -5.58
C MET A 119 0.51 -4.28 -4.94
N PRO A 120 0.44 -4.18 -3.60
CA PRO A 120 0.09 -2.94 -2.89
C PRO A 120 1.27 -1.97 -2.84
N ALA A 121 1.80 -1.59 -4.02
CA ALA A 121 2.95 -0.70 -4.16
C ALA A 121 2.69 0.67 -3.50
N GLU A 122 1.44 1.10 -3.44
CA GLU A 122 1.00 2.30 -2.74
C GLU A 122 1.25 2.27 -1.22
N SER A 123 1.30 1.09 -0.62
CA SER A 123 1.68 0.90 0.79
C SER A 123 3.18 0.62 0.90
N LEU A 124 3.72 -0.21 0.00
CA LEU A 124 5.13 -0.61 0.00
C LEU A 124 6.09 0.54 -0.32
N GLN A 125 5.63 1.60 -0.99
CA GLN A 125 6.45 2.79 -1.30
C GLN A 125 7.08 3.45 -0.07
N TYR A 126 6.51 3.25 1.12
CA TYR A 126 7.04 3.83 2.36
C TYR A 126 8.08 2.97 3.05
N VAL A 127 8.21 1.69 2.68
CA VAL A 127 9.17 0.78 3.31
C VAL A 127 10.57 1.39 3.27
N SER A 128 11.19 1.47 4.45
CA SER A 128 12.51 2.07 4.63
C SER A 128 13.58 1.30 3.85
N ASP A 129 14.73 1.93 3.60
CA ASP A 129 15.82 1.26 2.89
C ASP A 129 16.39 0.08 3.70
N ALA A 130 16.41 0.17 5.04
CA ALA A 130 16.89 -0.91 5.89
C ALA A 130 15.94 -2.12 5.87
N ASP A 131 14.63 -1.87 5.96
CA ASP A 131 13.60 -2.90 5.87
C ASP A 131 13.54 -3.52 4.46
N TYR A 132 13.64 -2.69 3.43
CA TYR A 132 13.68 -3.14 2.04
C TYR A 132 14.90 -4.02 1.78
N ALA A 133 16.09 -3.59 2.22
CA ALA A 133 17.31 -4.37 2.06
C ALA A 133 17.24 -5.72 2.79
N ALA A 134 16.60 -5.78 3.96
CA ALA A 134 16.35 -7.03 4.67
C ALA A 134 15.37 -7.94 3.91
N LEU A 135 14.25 -7.39 3.44
CA LEU A 135 13.28 -8.11 2.62
C LEU A 135 13.95 -8.71 1.37
N VAL A 136 14.74 -7.93 0.64
CA VAL A 136 15.47 -8.43 -0.54
C VAL A 136 16.45 -9.52 -0.12
N ALA A 137 17.22 -9.35 0.96
CA ALA A 137 18.15 -10.37 1.43
C ALA A 137 17.45 -11.72 1.68
N TYR A 138 16.28 -11.72 2.32
CA TYR A 138 15.46 -12.93 2.49
C TYR A 138 14.94 -13.48 1.15
N LEU A 139 14.39 -12.64 0.27
CA LEU A 139 13.88 -13.12 -1.02
C LEU A 139 14.99 -13.76 -1.89
N ARG A 140 16.25 -13.32 -1.72
CA ARG A 140 17.41 -13.91 -2.40
C ARG A 140 17.83 -15.27 -1.84
N THR A 141 17.37 -15.67 -0.65
CA THR A 141 17.64 -17.02 -0.11
C THR A 141 16.68 -18.07 -0.62
N LEU A 142 15.62 -17.67 -1.35
CA LEU A 142 14.61 -18.59 -1.84
C LEU A 142 15.19 -19.48 -2.94
N GLU A 143 15.05 -20.80 -2.77
CA GLU A 143 15.39 -21.75 -3.82
C GLU A 143 14.36 -21.70 -4.95
N ALA A 144 14.85 -21.52 -6.18
CA ALA A 144 14.02 -21.54 -7.36
C ALA A 144 13.29 -22.89 -7.50
N GLY A 145 11.96 -22.86 -7.65
CA GLY A 145 11.20 -24.08 -7.85
C GLY A 145 9.75 -23.85 -8.26
N GLY A 146 9.09 -24.93 -8.69
CA GLY A 146 7.73 -24.90 -9.22
C GLY A 146 7.64 -24.28 -10.62
N ASP A 147 6.42 -23.99 -11.05
CA ASP A 147 6.13 -23.49 -12.40
C ASP A 147 6.12 -21.96 -12.48
N LYS A 148 6.32 -21.45 -13.70
CA LYS A 148 6.04 -20.05 -14.01
C LYS A 148 4.53 -19.84 -14.05
N MET A 149 4.06 -18.87 -13.28
CA MET A 149 2.64 -18.54 -13.24
C MET A 149 2.17 -17.84 -14.54
N PRO A 150 0.95 -18.12 -15.03
CA PRO A 150 0.36 -17.41 -16.15
C PRO A 150 0.26 -15.90 -15.89
N PRO A 151 0.15 -15.06 -16.94
CA PRO A 151 -0.15 -13.64 -16.75
C PRO A 151 -1.58 -13.44 -16.23
N VAL A 152 -1.82 -12.26 -15.63
CA VAL A 152 -3.16 -11.80 -15.24
C VAL A 152 -4.08 -11.76 -16.45
N LYS A 153 -5.27 -12.33 -16.30
CA LYS A 153 -6.40 -12.16 -17.22
C LYS A 153 -7.50 -11.36 -16.55
N LYS A 154 -7.82 -10.21 -17.11
CA LYS A 154 -8.88 -9.31 -16.62
C LYS A 154 -10.25 -9.88 -16.97
N GLY A 155 -11.11 -10.09 -15.97
CA GLY A 155 -12.51 -10.47 -16.15
C GLY A 155 -13.44 -9.27 -16.38
N PRO A 156 -14.72 -9.49 -16.69
CA PRO A 156 -15.68 -8.42 -16.97
C PRO A 156 -15.83 -7.41 -15.83
N LEU A 157 -15.90 -7.86 -14.58
CA LEU A 157 -16.05 -6.98 -13.41
C LEU A 157 -14.80 -6.11 -13.23
N PHE A 158 -13.60 -6.68 -13.39
CA PHE A 158 -12.37 -5.88 -13.34
C PHE A 158 -12.37 -4.77 -14.40
N ILE A 159 -12.75 -5.08 -15.63
CA ILE A 159 -12.80 -4.10 -16.72
C ILE A 159 -13.77 -2.97 -16.40
N GLU A 160 -14.91 -3.29 -15.77
CA GLU A 160 -15.87 -2.28 -15.31
C GLU A 160 -15.29 -1.39 -14.20
N LEU A 161 -14.68 -1.99 -13.18
CA LEU A 161 -14.05 -1.27 -12.07
C LEU A 161 -12.88 -0.39 -12.55
N GLU A 162 -12.10 -0.85 -13.52
CA GLU A 162 -11.04 -0.06 -14.16
C GLU A 162 -11.61 1.15 -14.90
N LYS A 163 -12.73 1.00 -15.64
CA LYS A 163 -13.40 2.12 -16.32
C LYS A 163 -13.97 3.15 -15.37
N LYS A 164 -14.47 2.72 -14.20
CA LYS A 164 -14.93 3.62 -13.12
C LYS A 164 -13.76 4.26 -12.36
N GLY A 165 -12.53 3.82 -12.62
CA GLY A 165 -11.33 4.27 -11.93
C GLY A 165 -11.20 3.74 -10.51
N GLU A 166 -12.02 2.75 -10.10
CA GLU A 166 -11.94 2.10 -8.79
C GLU A 166 -10.72 1.17 -8.71
N PHE A 167 -10.34 0.57 -9.84
CA PHE A 167 -9.05 -0.11 -10.01
C PHE A 167 -8.18 0.69 -10.98
N ALA A 168 -6.90 0.86 -10.64
CA ALA A 168 -5.94 1.59 -11.47
C ALA A 168 -4.57 0.92 -11.43
N PRO A 169 -3.67 1.22 -12.39
CA PRO A 169 -2.28 0.81 -12.32
C PRO A 169 -1.61 1.31 -11.03
N SER A 170 -0.62 0.56 -10.53
CA SER A 170 0.06 0.84 -9.26
C SER A 170 0.67 2.24 -9.17
N THR A 171 1.16 2.81 -10.27
CA THR A 171 1.68 4.19 -10.29
C THR A 171 0.60 5.24 -9.98
N GLU A 172 -0.62 5.03 -10.47
CA GLU A 172 -1.77 5.87 -10.18
C GLU A 172 -2.28 5.64 -8.74
N MET A 173 -2.30 4.38 -8.27
CA MET A 173 -2.63 4.06 -6.88
C MET A 173 -1.65 4.72 -5.89
N ILE A 174 -0.36 4.69 -6.19
CA ILE A 174 0.70 5.38 -5.43
C ILE A 174 0.38 6.88 -5.31
N ARG A 175 0.04 7.53 -6.45
CA ARG A 175 -0.28 8.96 -6.49
C ARG A 175 -1.51 9.28 -5.65
N ARG A 176 -2.57 8.48 -5.76
CA ARG A 176 -3.80 8.63 -4.97
C ARG A 176 -3.55 8.46 -3.49
N PHE A 177 -2.75 7.48 -3.10
CA PHE A 177 -2.38 7.25 -1.71
C PHE A 177 -1.65 8.45 -1.12
N ARG A 178 -0.66 9.01 -1.82
CA ARG A 178 0.07 10.21 -1.36
C ARG A 178 -0.85 11.41 -1.13
N ALA A 179 -1.89 11.55 -1.96
CA ALA A 179 -2.89 12.61 -1.78
C ALA A 179 -3.82 12.36 -0.57
N GLN A 180 -3.83 11.14 -0.03
CA GLN A 180 -4.79 10.68 0.97
C GLN A 180 -4.12 9.97 2.15
N GLU A 181 -2.87 10.29 2.46
CA GLU A 181 -2.13 9.61 3.54
C GLU A 181 -2.81 9.74 4.92
N PRO A 182 -2.55 8.80 5.85
CA PRO A 182 -3.00 8.91 7.22
C PRO A 182 -2.42 10.15 7.89
N GLU A 183 -3.17 10.73 8.83
CA GLU A 183 -2.78 11.94 9.56
C GLU A 183 -1.40 11.77 10.22
N ASP A 184 -0.52 12.78 10.07
CA ASP A 184 0.71 12.87 10.84
C ASP A 184 0.40 13.52 12.20
N LEU A 185 0.44 12.70 13.25
CA LEU A 185 0.13 13.12 14.63
C LEU A 185 1.39 13.49 15.42
N GLY A 186 2.54 13.67 14.76
CA GLY A 186 3.79 14.07 15.36
C GLY A 186 4.75 12.91 15.67
N GLN A 187 5.94 13.28 16.13
CA GLN A 187 7.09 12.37 16.25
C GLN A 187 6.82 11.16 17.14
N GLN A 188 6.03 11.33 18.21
CA GLN A 188 5.68 10.26 19.14
C GLN A 188 4.83 9.14 18.49
N HIS A 189 4.24 9.39 17.32
CA HIS A 189 3.44 8.44 16.57
C HIS A 189 4.08 7.95 15.28
N LYS A 190 5.33 8.37 14.98
CA LYS A 190 5.98 8.10 13.68
C LYS A 190 6.03 6.61 13.33
N LEU A 191 6.40 5.74 14.28
CA LEU A 191 6.42 4.29 14.07
C LEU A 191 5.01 3.72 13.84
N GLY A 192 4.04 4.12 14.66
CA GLY A 192 2.66 3.65 14.52
C GLY A 192 2.04 4.07 13.19
N ARG A 193 2.30 5.29 12.73
CA ARG A 193 1.90 5.79 11.41
C ARG A 193 2.59 5.00 10.29
N TYR A 194 3.90 4.74 10.40
CA TYR A 194 4.65 3.94 9.44
C TYR A 194 4.07 2.53 9.28
N ILE A 195 3.77 1.86 10.39
CA ILE A 195 3.11 0.54 10.39
C ILE A 195 1.73 0.65 9.73
N ALA A 196 0.90 1.61 10.14
CA ALA A 196 -0.44 1.78 9.57
C ALA A 196 -0.42 2.03 8.05
N MET A 197 0.55 2.82 7.56
CA MET A 197 0.73 3.09 6.12
C MET A 197 1.24 1.89 5.32
N THR A 198 2.02 1.00 5.94
CA THR A 198 2.67 -0.12 5.22
C THR A 198 1.90 -1.44 5.32
N VAL A 199 1.02 -1.61 6.34
CA VAL A 199 0.28 -2.87 6.54
C VAL A 199 -1.23 -2.73 6.73
N CYS A 200 -1.75 -1.60 7.22
CA CYS A 200 -3.18 -1.49 7.50
C CYS A 200 -3.92 -0.89 6.30
N SER A 201 -3.31 0.11 5.66
CA SER A 201 -3.86 0.85 4.54
C SER A 201 -4.11 0.00 3.28
N GLU A 202 -3.45 -1.15 3.12
CA GLU A 202 -3.70 -2.08 2.01
C GLU A 202 -5.15 -2.58 1.99
N CYS A 203 -5.78 -2.70 3.17
CA CYS A 203 -7.18 -3.04 3.31
C CYS A 203 -8.02 -1.84 3.73
N HIS A 204 -7.47 -0.94 4.55
CA HIS A 204 -8.20 0.17 5.14
C HIS A 204 -8.07 1.50 4.39
N ASN A 205 -7.48 1.50 3.18
CA ASN A 205 -7.17 2.67 2.35
C ASN A 205 -6.17 3.67 2.96
N GLY A 206 -5.72 4.63 2.16
CA GLY A 206 -4.75 5.66 2.58
C GLY A 206 -5.23 6.51 3.76
N LYS A 207 -6.54 6.78 3.87
CA LYS A 207 -7.12 7.51 5.02
C LYS A 207 -7.48 6.62 6.19
N LEU A 208 -7.24 5.31 6.13
CA LEU A 208 -7.65 4.33 7.15
C LEU A 208 -9.16 4.34 7.42
N GLN A 209 -9.95 4.71 6.42
CA GLN A 209 -11.43 4.77 6.49
C GLN A 209 -12.09 3.48 5.99
N GLY A 210 -11.32 2.61 5.33
CA GLY A 210 -11.80 1.38 4.74
C GLY A 210 -12.64 1.58 3.49
N TYR A 211 -13.09 0.46 2.93
CA TYR A 211 -14.00 0.38 1.80
C TYR A 211 -15.35 -0.18 2.26
N GLU A 212 -16.43 0.48 1.85
CA GLU A 212 -17.79 0.02 2.13
C GLU A 212 -17.98 -1.45 1.70
N GLY A 213 -18.58 -2.26 2.57
CA GLY A 213 -18.80 -3.69 2.32
C GLY A 213 -17.56 -4.60 2.43
N PHE A 214 -16.34 -4.06 2.57
CA PHE A 214 -15.11 -4.85 2.67
C PHE A 214 -14.36 -4.67 3.99
N SER A 215 -14.05 -3.43 4.37
CA SER A 215 -13.22 -3.15 5.56
C SER A 215 -13.78 -1.92 6.31
N PRO A 216 -13.88 -1.94 7.64
CA PRO A 216 -14.38 -0.79 8.39
C PRO A 216 -13.37 0.36 8.45
N SER A 217 -13.85 1.54 8.82
CA SER A 217 -12.99 2.62 9.29
C SER A 217 -12.26 2.20 10.55
N LEU A 218 -10.96 2.49 10.61
CA LEU A 218 -10.16 2.21 11.81
C LEU A 218 -10.46 3.14 12.98
N ASN A 219 -11.34 4.14 12.82
CA ASN A 219 -11.86 4.91 13.96
C ASN A 219 -12.62 4.03 14.96
N ILE A 220 -13.10 2.85 14.53
CA ILE A 220 -13.72 1.86 15.43
C ILE A 220 -12.80 1.47 16.59
N VAL A 221 -11.47 1.66 16.45
CA VAL A 221 -10.46 1.48 17.51
C VAL A 221 -10.80 2.27 18.77
N GLY A 222 -11.46 3.43 18.68
CA GLY A 222 -11.90 4.20 19.85
C GLY A 222 -12.87 3.43 20.77
N THR A 223 -13.52 2.37 20.28
CA THR A 223 -14.41 1.51 21.07
C THR A 223 -13.67 0.38 21.81
N TYR A 224 -12.37 0.22 21.55
CA TYR A 224 -11.52 -0.80 22.14
C TYR A 224 -10.59 -0.20 23.20
N ASN A 225 -10.36 -0.95 24.27
CA ASN A 225 -9.21 -0.71 25.14
C ASN A 225 -7.92 -1.33 24.55
N ASP A 226 -6.78 -0.98 25.12
CA ASP A 226 -5.47 -1.37 24.57
C ASP A 226 -5.27 -2.89 24.59
N ALA A 227 -5.75 -3.57 25.64
CA ALA A 227 -5.65 -5.02 25.76
C ALA A 227 -6.54 -5.75 24.74
N GLU A 228 -7.73 -5.20 24.43
CA GLU A 228 -8.62 -5.73 23.40
C GLU A 228 -8.00 -5.60 22.00
N LEU A 229 -7.35 -4.49 21.70
CA LEU A 229 -6.62 -4.31 20.42
C LEU A 229 -5.40 -5.20 20.35
N ALA A 230 -4.61 -5.28 21.43
CA ALA A 230 -3.47 -6.17 21.49
C ALA A 230 -3.89 -7.63 21.25
N ARG A 231 -5.00 -8.07 21.83
CA ARG A 231 -5.59 -9.39 21.57
C ARG A 231 -5.98 -9.58 20.11
N LEU A 232 -6.67 -8.61 19.51
CA LEU A 232 -7.03 -8.69 18.08
C LEU A 232 -5.79 -8.82 17.20
N LEU A 233 -4.76 -8.00 17.47
CA LEU A 233 -3.51 -8.00 16.69
C LEU A 233 -2.60 -9.20 16.98
N THR A 234 -2.83 -9.98 18.05
CA THR A 234 -2.04 -11.19 18.38
C THR A 234 -2.75 -12.48 17.99
N THR A 235 -4.04 -12.57 18.28
CA THR A 235 -4.83 -13.80 18.17
C THR A 235 -5.83 -13.77 17.03
N GLY A 236 -6.12 -12.58 16.48
CA GLY A 236 -7.20 -12.37 15.53
C GLY A 236 -8.58 -12.24 16.16
N GLU A 237 -8.71 -12.34 17.49
CA GLU A 237 -10.03 -12.36 18.12
C GLU A 237 -10.58 -10.96 18.38
N GLY A 238 -11.76 -10.67 17.82
CA GLY A 238 -12.49 -9.44 18.09
C GLY A 238 -13.08 -9.36 19.51
N LYS A 239 -13.45 -8.13 19.91
CA LYS A 239 -14.03 -7.84 21.24
C LYS A 239 -15.40 -8.48 21.44
N VAL A 240 -16.35 -8.14 20.56
CA VAL A 240 -17.75 -8.63 20.63
C VAL A 240 -17.89 -9.96 19.90
N LYS A 241 -17.61 -9.97 18.60
CA LYS A 241 -17.53 -11.20 17.79
C LYS A 241 -16.07 -11.66 17.75
N LYS A 242 -15.82 -12.94 18.01
CA LYS A 242 -14.45 -13.50 17.95
C LYS A 242 -13.90 -13.51 16.54
N ASP A 243 -14.71 -13.95 15.59
CA ASP A 243 -14.31 -14.07 14.18
C ASP A 243 -14.75 -12.84 13.36
N LEU A 244 -13.77 -12.07 12.91
CA LEU A 244 -13.89 -10.89 12.05
C LEU A 244 -13.50 -11.20 10.59
N GLY A 245 -13.48 -12.47 10.19
CA GLY A 245 -13.13 -12.91 8.85
C GLY A 245 -11.66 -12.67 8.53
N LEU A 246 -11.38 -11.98 7.42
CA LEU A 246 -10.01 -11.72 6.98
C LEU A 246 -9.17 -11.02 8.05
N MET A 247 -9.76 -10.11 8.84
CA MET A 247 -9.05 -9.43 9.91
C MET A 247 -8.60 -10.40 11.02
N SER A 248 -9.38 -11.46 11.31
CA SER A 248 -8.96 -12.49 12.27
C SER A 248 -7.79 -13.32 11.75
N ILE A 249 -7.82 -13.69 10.46
CA ILE A 249 -6.72 -14.40 9.80
C ILE A 249 -5.46 -13.53 9.82
N THR A 250 -5.57 -12.26 9.42
CA THR A 250 -4.46 -11.31 9.40
C THR A 250 -3.91 -11.06 10.81
N GLY A 251 -4.76 -10.88 11.82
CA GLY A 251 -4.35 -10.72 13.21
C GLY A 251 -3.53 -11.91 13.70
N LYS A 252 -4.02 -13.13 13.46
CA LYS A 252 -3.39 -14.37 13.91
C LYS A 252 -2.08 -14.70 13.17
N HIS A 253 -2.05 -14.55 11.85
CA HIS A 253 -0.96 -15.06 11.02
C HIS A 253 0.06 -14.00 10.61
N ARG A 254 -0.34 -12.73 10.55
CA ARG A 254 0.53 -11.62 10.15
C ARG A 254 0.88 -10.75 11.35
N PHE A 255 -0.10 -10.12 11.98
CA PHE A 255 0.15 -9.12 13.02
C PHE A 255 0.63 -9.71 14.35
N SER A 256 0.49 -11.03 14.54
CA SER A 256 1.16 -11.76 15.62
C SER A 256 2.69 -11.67 15.54
N LYS A 257 3.26 -11.32 14.39
CA LYS A 257 4.71 -11.13 14.17
C LYS A 257 5.22 -9.74 14.54
N PHE A 258 4.34 -8.80 14.91
CA PHE A 258 4.79 -7.56 15.50
C PHE A 258 5.53 -7.81 16.82
N THR A 259 6.58 -7.06 17.06
CA THR A 259 7.14 -6.93 18.42
C THR A 259 6.12 -6.24 19.34
N ASP A 260 6.33 -6.32 20.64
CA ASP A 260 5.48 -5.60 21.60
C ASP A 260 5.57 -4.08 21.43
N HIS A 261 6.75 -3.58 21.04
CA HIS A 261 6.97 -2.17 20.76
C HIS A 261 6.22 -1.71 19.50
N GLU A 262 6.33 -2.44 18.38
CA GLU A 262 5.59 -2.18 17.14
C GLU A 262 4.07 -2.22 17.37
N ARG A 263 3.59 -3.26 18.07
CA ARG A 263 2.16 -3.44 18.40
C ARG A 263 1.64 -2.28 19.25
N THR A 264 2.41 -1.88 20.26
CA THR A 264 2.07 -0.73 21.12
C THR A 264 2.07 0.57 20.30
N ALA A 265 3.05 0.77 19.42
CA ALA A 265 3.15 1.97 18.60
C ALA A 265 1.96 2.13 17.65
N VAL A 266 1.57 1.06 16.94
CA VAL A 266 0.41 1.12 16.03
C VAL A 266 -0.90 1.30 16.80
N VAL A 267 -1.09 0.63 17.94
CA VAL A 267 -2.28 0.83 18.79
C VAL A 267 -2.38 2.28 19.26
N ARG A 268 -1.29 2.85 19.78
CA ARG A 268 -1.27 4.26 20.22
C ARG A 268 -1.59 5.23 19.10
N TYR A 269 -1.03 5.01 17.90
CA TYR A 269 -1.33 5.84 16.74
C TYR A 269 -2.81 5.75 16.33
N LEU A 270 -3.36 4.53 16.20
CA LEU A 270 -4.75 4.34 15.79
C LEU A 270 -5.74 4.94 16.80
N LYS A 271 -5.45 4.86 18.11
CA LYS A 271 -6.26 5.50 19.15
C LYS A 271 -6.18 7.02 19.08
N ALA A 272 -4.97 7.58 19.01
CA ALA A 272 -4.79 9.02 18.89
C ALA A 272 -5.47 9.60 17.64
N ARG A 273 -5.52 8.82 16.56
CA ARG A 273 -6.26 9.16 15.34
C ARG A 273 -7.78 9.09 15.54
N ALA A 274 -8.28 8.06 16.21
CA ALA A 274 -9.71 7.92 16.50
C ALA A 274 -10.25 9.05 17.39
N ASP A 275 -9.40 9.60 18.26
CA ASP A 275 -9.71 10.72 19.15
C ASP A 275 -9.72 12.08 18.42
N GLN A 276 -9.24 12.17 17.17
CA GLN A 276 -9.30 13.41 16.39
C GLN A 276 -10.75 13.76 16.00
N PRO A 277 -11.10 15.06 15.94
CA PRO A 277 -12.35 15.50 15.35
C PRO A 277 -12.50 14.96 13.93
N GLN A 278 -13.54 14.18 13.69
CA GLN A 278 -13.76 13.61 12.37
C GLN A 278 -14.34 14.66 11.44
N PRO A 279 -13.81 14.84 10.21
CA PRO A 279 -14.52 15.62 9.21
C PRO A 279 -15.90 15.00 8.99
N ALA A 280 -16.93 15.83 8.87
CA ALA A 280 -18.28 15.36 8.61
C ALA A 280 -18.25 14.42 7.39
N GLN A 281 -18.70 13.18 7.58
CA GLN A 281 -18.81 12.22 6.49
C GLN A 281 -19.76 12.83 5.45
N ALA A 282 -19.26 13.04 4.22
CA ALA A 282 -20.13 13.36 3.11
C ALA A 282 -21.07 12.15 2.92
N GLN A 283 -22.36 12.38 3.18
CA GLN A 283 -23.44 11.43 2.94
C GLN A 283 -23.68 11.29 1.43
#